data_AF-A0A7J7HF50-F1
#
_entry.id   AF-A0A7J7HF50-F1
#
_cell.length_a   1.000
_cell.length_b   1.000
_cell.length_c   1.000
_cell.angle_alpha   90.00
_cell.angle_beta   90.00
_cell.angle_gamma   90.00
#
_symmetry.space_group_name_H-M   'P 1'
#
loop_
_entity.id
_entity.type
_entity.pdbx_description
1 polymer ?
#
loop_
_entity_poly.entity_id
_entity_poly.type
_entity_poly.pdbx_seq_one_letter_code
_entity_poly.pdbx_strand_id
1 'polypeptide(L)'
;MAARVSSPFGFEPSSDTIYLRNLDVNSAHYDPKTRSRHEDPLPDKDPNEKFYSGDNYDRATGEALELKQLNIHAWAAFEKGHDIHIQSAPSQAQLLYENYKINKEKLKSQKESYFRNYERASKDQSVLTEL
;
A
#
# COMPACT_ATOMS: atom_id res chain seq x y z
N MET A 1 -12.72 6.08 -7.36
CA MET A 1 -11.87 7.02 -6.60
C MET A 1 -12.72 7.50 -5.43
N ALA A 2 -12.77 6.71 -4.34
CA ALA A 2 -13.69 6.98 -3.23
C ALA A 2 -12.96 7.84 -2.19
N ALA A 3 -13.43 9.07 -2.02
CA ALA A 3 -12.94 9.99 -1.00
C ALA A 3 -13.34 9.46 0.38
N ARG A 4 -12.35 9.21 1.25
CA ARG A 4 -12.61 9.08 2.68
C ARG A 4 -13.25 10.40 3.14
N VAL A 5 -14.40 10.32 3.81
CA VAL A 5 -14.89 11.43 4.63
C VAL A 5 -13.93 11.54 5.81
N SER A 6 -12.82 12.24 5.57
CA SER A 6 -11.89 12.65 6.61
C SER A 6 -12.63 13.69 7.45
N SER A 7 -13.24 13.26 8.55
CA SER A 7 -13.67 14.21 9.58
C SER A 7 -12.45 15.03 10.01
N PRO A 8 -12.53 16.38 10.03
CA PRO A 8 -11.37 17.24 10.29
C PRO A 8 -10.81 17.10 11.72
N PHE A 9 -11.57 16.46 12.61
CA PHE A 9 -11.08 15.87 13.85
C PHE A 9 -11.06 14.35 13.66
N GLY A 10 -9.88 13.75 13.77
CA GLY A 10 -9.71 12.30 13.83
C GLY A 10 -10.32 11.74 15.11
N PHE A 11 -11.65 11.58 15.12
CA PHE A 11 -12.35 10.89 16.20
C PHE A 11 -12.07 9.40 16.04
N GLU A 12 -11.00 8.94 16.67
CA GLU A 12 -10.77 7.52 16.85
C GLU A 12 -11.94 6.96 17.68
N PRO A 13 -12.52 5.80 17.29
CA PRO A 13 -13.52 5.14 18.11
C PRO A 13 -12.98 5.00 19.53
N SER A 14 -13.72 5.45 20.54
CA SER A 14 -13.34 5.14 21.90
C SER A 14 -13.31 3.62 22.06
N SER A 15 -12.26 3.10 22.72
CA SER A 15 -12.06 1.66 22.95
C SER A 15 -13.29 0.98 23.54
N ASP A 16 -14.06 1.75 24.31
CA ASP A 16 -15.27 1.30 25.00
C ASP A 16 -16.39 0.89 24.05
N THR A 17 -16.40 1.44 22.83
CA THR A 17 -17.40 1.09 21.81
C THR A 17 -16.99 -0.11 20.97
N ILE A 18 -15.70 -0.48 20.97
CA ILE A 18 -15.16 -1.55 20.12
C ILE A 18 -15.72 -2.90 20.58
N TYR A 19 -15.60 -3.25 21.86
CA TYR A 19 -16.07 -4.55 22.38
C TYR A 19 -17.59 -4.76 22.30
N LEU A 20 -18.38 -3.69 22.19
CA LEU A 20 -19.83 -3.76 22.05
C LEU A 20 -20.32 -3.84 20.59
N ARG A 21 -19.42 -3.83 19.59
CA ARG A 21 -19.82 -3.84 18.17
C ARG A 21 -20.42 -5.14 17.68
N ASN A 22 -19.92 -6.28 18.14
CA ASN A 22 -20.46 -7.60 17.83
C ASN A 22 -20.41 -8.44 19.12
N LEU A 23 -21.56 -8.97 19.53
CA LEU A 23 -21.72 -9.78 20.74
C LEU A 23 -21.66 -11.28 20.44
N ASP A 24 -21.49 -11.68 19.17
CA ASP A 24 -21.25 -13.07 18.83
C ASP A 24 -19.95 -13.55 19.47
N VAL A 25 -20.02 -14.73 20.10
CA VAL A 25 -18.90 -15.38 20.79
C VAL A 25 -17.78 -15.72 19.80
N ASN A 26 -18.12 -15.98 18.54
CA ASN A 26 -17.15 -16.27 17.47
C ASN A 26 -16.67 -15.01 16.72
N SER A 27 -17.01 -13.81 17.19
CA SER A 27 -16.53 -12.57 16.57
C SER A 27 -15.05 -12.28 16.86
N ALA A 28 -14.51 -11.24 16.22
CA ALA A 28 -13.12 -10.84 16.38
C ALA A 28 -12.73 -10.58 17.85
N HIS A 29 -11.69 -11.27 18.30
CA HIS A 29 -11.20 -11.23 19.67
C HIS A 29 -10.73 -9.82 20.08
N TYR A 30 -11.15 -9.38 21.27
CA TYR A 30 -10.73 -8.12 21.89
C TYR A 30 -9.89 -8.43 23.14
N ASP A 31 -8.66 -7.88 23.19
CA ASP A 31 -7.81 -7.95 24.37
C ASP A 31 -8.10 -6.73 25.28
N PRO A 32 -8.74 -6.92 26.45
CA PRO A 32 -9.08 -5.81 27.35
C PRO A 32 -7.85 -5.17 28.00
N LYS A 33 -6.69 -5.85 28.02
CA LYS A 33 -5.48 -5.34 28.66
C LYS A 33 -4.81 -4.27 27.81
N THR A 34 -4.60 -4.57 26.54
CA THR A 34 -4.02 -3.64 25.56
C THR A 34 -5.07 -2.75 24.91
N ARG A 35 -6.35 -3.05 25.13
CA ARG A 35 -7.51 -2.41 24.48
C ARG A 35 -7.45 -2.51 22.97
N SER A 36 -6.92 -3.61 22.45
CA SER A 36 -6.73 -3.81 21.01
C SER A 36 -7.65 -4.90 20.47
N ARG A 37 -8.10 -4.70 19.23
CA ARG A 37 -8.78 -5.74 18.44
C ARG A 37 -8.08 -5.86 17.09
N HIS A 38 -7.58 -7.05 16.82
CA HIS A 38 -6.82 -7.31 15.59
C HIS A 38 -7.70 -7.27 14.33
N GLU A 39 -8.83 -7.98 14.38
CA GLU A 39 -9.68 -8.22 13.21
C GLU A 39 -10.97 -7.40 13.23
N ASP A 40 -11.60 -7.28 12.07
CA ASP A 40 -12.89 -6.61 11.95
C ASP A 40 -13.98 -7.47 12.64
N PRO A 41 -14.73 -6.92 13.62
CA PRO A 41 -15.85 -7.63 14.23
C PRO A 41 -17.02 -7.89 13.27
N LEU A 42 -17.09 -7.20 12.12
CA LEU A 42 -18.18 -7.26 11.15
C LEU A 42 -17.63 -7.34 9.71
N PRO A 43 -16.95 -8.44 9.34
CA PRO A 43 -16.27 -8.56 8.04
C PRO A 43 -17.24 -8.47 6.85
N ASP A 44 -18.47 -8.97 6.99
CA ASP A 44 -19.45 -9.07 5.90
C ASP A 44 -20.22 -7.77 5.61
N LYS A 45 -20.07 -6.73 6.42
CA LYS A 45 -20.75 -5.44 6.16
C LYS A 45 -20.12 -4.68 4.98
N ASP A 46 -20.87 -3.76 4.39
CA ASP A 46 -20.35 -2.87 3.32
C ASP A 46 -19.20 -2.00 3.88
N PRO A 47 -17.99 -2.04 3.28
CA PRO A 47 -16.85 -1.21 3.69
C PRO A 47 -17.15 0.29 3.82
N ASN A 48 -18.10 0.83 3.05
CA ASN A 48 -18.43 2.27 3.10
C ASN A 48 -19.28 2.65 4.31
N GLU A 49 -19.97 1.69 4.91
CA GLU A 49 -20.81 1.87 6.10
C GLU A 49 -20.09 1.44 7.40
N LYS A 50 -18.86 0.90 7.26
CA LYS A 50 -18.05 0.48 8.39
C LYS A 50 -17.39 1.66 9.08
N PHE A 51 -17.66 1.77 10.37
CA PHE A 51 -17.02 2.74 11.25
C PHE A 51 -15.64 2.27 11.76
N TYR A 52 -15.40 0.96 11.80
CA TYR A 52 -14.17 0.37 12.31
C TYR A 52 -13.89 -0.94 11.56
N SER A 53 -12.64 -1.12 11.12
CA SER A 53 -12.21 -2.25 10.29
C SER A 53 -11.13 -3.12 10.95
N GLY A 54 -10.88 -2.93 12.25
CA GLY A 54 -9.84 -3.63 13.00
C GLY A 54 -8.50 -2.91 13.00
N ASP A 55 -7.72 -3.06 14.08
CA ASP A 55 -6.44 -2.39 14.24
C ASP A 55 -5.39 -2.85 13.20
N ASN A 56 -5.51 -4.08 12.67
CA ASN A 56 -4.61 -4.56 11.62
C ASN A 56 -4.77 -3.75 10.32
N TYR A 57 -6.01 -3.34 10.00
CA TYR A 57 -6.27 -2.50 8.83
C TYR A 57 -5.65 -1.11 9.02
N ASP A 58 -5.87 -0.50 10.18
CA ASP A 58 -5.33 0.84 10.46
C ASP A 58 -3.79 0.85 10.45
N ARG A 59 -3.14 -0.17 11.03
CA ARG A 59 -1.68 -0.32 10.98
C ARG A 59 -1.11 -0.51 9.57
N ALA A 60 -1.89 -1.07 8.65
CA ALA A 60 -1.46 -1.34 7.28
C ALA A 60 -1.77 -0.21 6.30
N THR A 61 -2.44 0.86 6.74
CA THR A 61 -2.90 1.95 5.87
C THR A 61 -2.24 3.29 6.19
N GLY A 62 -2.47 4.29 5.33
CA GLY A 62 -1.91 5.63 5.48
C GLY A 62 -0.41 5.71 5.18
N GLU A 63 0.26 6.65 5.83
CA GLU A 63 1.69 6.95 5.64
C GLU A 63 2.61 5.78 6.06
N ALA A 64 2.12 4.91 6.94
CA ALA A 64 2.86 3.71 7.35
C ALA A 64 3.18 2.79 6.15
N LEU A 65 2.28 2.74 5.16
CA LEU A 65 2.50 1.96 3.93
C LEU A 65 3.63 2.57 3.09
N GLU A 66 3.68 3.90 2.98
CA GLU A 66 4.73 4.61 2.23
C GLU A 66 6.09 4.44 2.90
N LEU A 67 6.16 4.59 4.23
CA LEU A 67 7.36 4.33 5.01
C LEU A 67 7.82 2.87 4.88
N LYS A 68 6.90 1.91 4.87
CA LYS A 68 7.22 0.50 4.64
C LYS A 68 7.86 0.29 3.26
N GLN A 69 7.33 0.90 2.21
CA GLN A 69 7.91 0.80 0.87
C GLN A 69 9.31 1.44 0.81
N LEU A 70 9.48 2.60 1.46
CA LEU A 70 10.79 3.26 1.59
C LEU A 70 11.81 2.35 2.29
N ASN A 71 11.42 1.69 3.38
CA ASN A 71 12.25 0.71 4.10
C ASN A 71 12.69 -0.45 3.21
N ILE A 72 11.76 -1.05 2.46
CA ILE A 72 12.08 -2.13 1.51
C ILE A 72 13.07 -1.63 0.44
N HIS A 73 12.87 -0.41 -0.07
CA HIS A 73 13.79 0.19 -1.04
C HIS A 73 15.19 0.41 -0.46
N ALA A 74 15.30 0.92 0.77
CA ALA A 74 16.59 1.12 1.44
C ALA A 74 17.34 -0.21 1.64
N TRP A 75 16.66 -1.28 2.07
CA TRP A 75 17.28 -2.61 2.19
C TRP A 75 17.76 -3.14 0.83
N ALA A 76 16.93 -3.04 -0.21
CA ALA A 76 17.32 -3.48 -1.55
C ALA A 76 18.47 -2.66 -2.15
N ALA A 77 18.60 -1.38 -1.76
CA ALA A 77 19.72 -0.53 -2.16
C ALA A 77 21.01 -0.88 -1.38
N PHE A 78 20.87 -1.17 -0.09
CA PHE A 78 21.97 -1.62 0.77
C PHE A 78 22.58 -2.93 0.26
N GLU A 79 21.75 -3.91 -0.13
CA GLU A 79 22.21 -5.15 -0.75
C GLU A 79 22.97 -4.93 -2.06
N LYS A 80 22.67 -3.85 -2.79
CA LYS A 80 23.39 -3.43 -4.01
C LYS A 80 24.64 -2.60 -3.71
N GLY A 81 25.01 -2.42 -2.44
CA GLY A 81 26.19 -1.65 -2.02
C GLY A 81 25.97 -0.14 -1.92
N HIS A 82 24.72 0.35 -1.96
CA HIS A 82 24.42 1.77 -1.74
C HIS A 82 24.08 2.01 -0.27
N ASP A 83 24.79 2.93 0.38
CA ASP A 83 24.54 3.29 1.78
C ASP A 83 23.36 4.28 1.88
N ILE A 84 22.15 3.75 2.05
CA ILE A 84 20.92 4.52 2.26
C ILE A 84 20.34 4.11 3.60
N HIS A 85 20.33 5.05 4.55
CA HIS A 85 19.82 4.80 5.89
C HIS A 85 18.66 5.75 6.22
N ILE A 86 17.48 5.17 6.48
CA ILE A 86 16.24 5.93 6.73
C ILE A 86 16.28 6.65 8.08
N GLN A 87 16.77 5.99 9.15
CA GLN A 87 16.84 6.64 10.46
C GLN A 87 17.96 7.70 10.54
N SER A 88 19.15 7.42 9.98
CA SER A 88 20.27 8.36 10.02
C SER A 88 20.09 9.57 9.09
N ALA A 89 19.55 9.36 7.89
CA ALA A 89 19.39 10.40 6.87
C ALA A 89 18.01 10.31 6.17
N PRO A 90 16.91 10.60 6.89
CA PRO A 90 15.54 10.39 6.38
C PRO A 90 15.23 11.20 5.13
N SER A 91 15.61 12.48 5.11
CA SER A 91 15.37 13.36 3.96
C SER A 91 16.11 12.90 2.70
N GLN A 92 17.36 12.45 2.84
CA GLN A 92 18.14 11.91 1.74
C GLN A 92 17.51 10.62 1.21
N ALA A 93 17.13 9.70 2.09
CA ALA A 93 16.47 8.45 1.71
C ALA A 93 15.15 8.72 0.96
N GLN A 94 14.36 9.69 1.42
CA GLN A 94 13.11 10.07 0.77
C GLN A 94 13.35 10.67 -0.63
N LEU A 95 14.30 11.59 -0.79
CA LEU A 95 14.64 12.17 -2.09
C LEU A 95 15.10 11.10 -3.09
N LEU A 96 15.95 10.17 -2.64
CA LEU A 96 16.40 9.05 -3.49
C LEU A 96 15.22 8.15 -3.90
N TYR A 97 14.27 7.91 -3.01
CA TYR A 97 13.08 7.11 -3.29
C TYR A 97 12.12 7.79 -4.29
N GLU A 98 11.90 9.09 -4.17
CA GLU A 98 11.09 9.84 -5.14
C GLU A 98 11.74 9.83 -6.54
N ASN A 99 13.05 10.05 -6.62
CA ASN A 99 13.80 9.92 -7.87
C ASN A 99 13.70 8.50 -8.45
N TYR A 100 13.75 7.47 -7.60
CA TYR A 100 13.57 6.09 -8.01
C TYR A 100 12.17 5.84 -8.58
N LYS A 101 11.09 6.36 -7.99
CA LYS A 101 9.73 6.24 -8.53
C LYS A 101 9.62 6.82 -9.94
N ILE A 102 10.13 8.04 -10.12
CA ILE A 102 10.14 8.73 -11.42
C ILE A 102 10.91 7.92 -12.47
N ASN A 103 12.10 7.43 -12.12
CA ASN A 103 12.93 6.64 -13.03
C ASN A 103 12.27 5.29 -13.35
N LYS A 104 11.59 4.66 -12.38
CA LYS A 104 10.86 3.42 -12.58
C LYS A 104 9.69 3.59 -13.56
N GLU A 105 8.97 4.71 -13.48
CA GLU A 105 7.89 5.02 -14.43
C GLU A 105 8.41 5.27 -15.85
N LYS A 106 9.50 6.03 -15.98
CA LYS A 106 10.16 6.24 -17.28
C LYS A 106 10.63 4.92 -17.91
N LEU A 107 11.19 4.02 -17.11
CA LEU A 107 11.61 2.69 -17.60
C LEU A 107 10.42 1.83 -18.03
N LYS A 108 9.28 1.91 -17.33
CA LYS A 108 8.05 1.20 -17.73
C LYS A 108 7.52 1.70 -19.07
N SER A 109 7.44 3.01 -19.28
CA SER A 109 6.95 3.58 -20.54
C SER A 109 7.87 3.27 -21.73
N GLN A 110 9.19 3.31 -21.51
CA GLN A 110 10.17 2.85 -22.50
C GLN A 110 9.99 1.36 -22.81
N LYS A 111 9.84 0.51 -21.78
CA LYS A 111 9.61 -0.93 -21.96
C LYS A 111 8.35 -1.18 -22.81
N GLU A 112 7.25 -0.49 -22.53
CA GLU A 112 6.02 -0.57 -23.33
C GLU A 112 6.20 -0.14 -24.77
N SER A 113 6.94 0.95 -25.04
CA SER A 113 7.20 1.39 -26.41
C SER A 113 8.06 0.38 -27.17
N TYR A 114 9.09 -0.19 -26.53
CA TYR A 114 9.87 -1.28 -27.11
C TYR A 114 9.00 -2.49 -27.45
N PHE A 115 8.14 -2.95 -26.53
CA PHE A 115 7.23 -4.08 -26.80
C PHE A 115 6.29 -3.79 -27.98
N ARG A 116 5.67 -2.61 -28.03
CA ARG A 116 4.80 -2.21 -29.15
C ARG A 116 5.53 -2.22 -30.48
N ASN A 117 6.79 -1.76 -30.51
CA ASN A 117 7.60 -1.78 -31.73
C ASN A 117 7.91 -3.22 -32.18
N TYR A 118 8.21 -4.12 -31.24
CA TYR A 118 8.42 -5.55 -31.54
C TYR A 118 7.14 -6.22 -32.05
N GLU A 119 5.99 -5.96 -31.43
CA GLU A 119 4.70 -6.50 -31.89
C GLU A 119 4.34 -6.01 -33.30
N ARG A 120 4.60 -4.72 -33.58
CA ARG A 120 4.39 -4.15 -34.91
C ARG A 120 5.29 -4.83 -35.94
N ALA A 121 6.59 -4.96 -35.66
CA ALA A 121 7.53 -5.61 -36.57
C ALA A 121 7.17 -7.07 -36.85
N SER A 122 6.66 -7.80 -35.85
CA SER A 122 6.18 -9.17 -36.03
C SER A 122 4.96 -9.27 -36.95
N LYS A 123 4.02 -8.32 -36.87
CA LYS A 123 2.85 -8.26 -37.76
C LYS A 123 3.25 -7.91 -39.20
N ASP A 124 4.18 -6.98 -39.35
CA ASP A 124 4.69 -6.61 -40.68
C ASP A 124 5.41 -7.81 -41.34
N GLN A 125 6.15 -8.62 -40.56
CA GLN A 125 6.77 -9.87 -41.02
C GLN A 125 5.74 -10.93 -41.44
N SER A 126 4.66 -11.14 -40.67
CA SER A 126 3.63 -12.14 -41.04
C SER A 126 2.92 -11.77 -42.35
N VAL A 127 2.66 -10.47 -42.58
CA VAL A 127 2.08 -9.98 -43.84
C VAL A 127 3.01 -10.23 -45.02
N LEU A 128 4.34 -10.13 -44.82
CA LEU A 128 5.33 -10.42 -45.87
C LEU A 128 5.45 -11.91 -46.18
N THR A 129 5.16 -12.80 -45.23
CA THR A 129 5.19 -14.26 -45.44
C THR A 129 3.91 -14.85 -46.04
N GLU A 130 2.79 -14.11 -46.00
CA GLU A 130 1.51 -14.51 -46.60
C GLU A 130 1.34 -14.04 -48.06
N LEU A 131 2.32 -13.30 -48.61
CA LEU A 131 2.42 -12.90 -50.03
C LEU A 131 3.38 -13.82 -50.79
#